data_AF-A0A2C9CVX6-F1
#
_entry.id   AF-A0A2C9CVX6-F1
#
_cell.length_a   1.000
_cell.length_b   1.000
_cell.length_c   1.000
_cell.angle_alpha   90.00
_cell.angle_beta   90.00
_cell.angle_gamma   90.00
#
_symmetry.space_group_name_H-M   'P 1'
#
loop_
_entity.id
_entity.type
_entity.pdbx_description
1 polymer ?
#
loop_
_entity_poly.entity_id
_entity_poly.type
_entity_poly.pdbx_seq_one_letter_code
_entity_poly.pdbx_strand_id
1 'polypeptide(L)' 'MTILIVIGAVTTFLGIAGLGYCIREAMRIRTGGMSPEESKVKLRGLVAVNMAAVGVAFLGLAMVVAGVIL' A
#
# COMPACT_ATOMS: atom_id res chain seq x y z
N MET A 1 -14.29 -11.07 18.01
CA MET A 1 -14.79 -9.68 18.05
C MET A 1 -15.03 -9.16 16.63
N THR A 2 -16.29 -9.21 16.18
CA THR A 2 -16.70 -8.81 14.82
C THR A 2 -16.30 -7.39 14.43
N ILE A 3 -16.35 -6.43 15.37
CA ILE A 3 -15.99 -5.04 15.06
C ILE A 3 -14.51 -4.89 14.68
N LEU A 4 -13.63 -5.66 15.31
CA LEU A 4 -12.20 -5.65 15.00
C LEU A 4 -11.92 -6.26 13.62
N ILE A 5 -12.69 -7.30 13.25
CA ILE A 5 -12.64 -7.89 11.91
C ILE A 5 -13.03 -6.85 10.85
N VAL A 6 -14.11 -6.09 11.06
CA VAL A 6 -14.57 -5.08 10.11
C VAL A 6 -13.53 -3.96 9.94
N ILE A 7 -13.01 -3.43 11.05
CA ILE A 7 -11.97 -2.38 11.01
C ILE A 7 -10.70 -2.91 10.34
N GLY A 8 -10.28 -4.12 10.67
CA GLY A 8 -9.12 -4.77 10.06
C GLY A 8 -9.30 -4.93 8.55
N ALA A 9 -10.46 -5.42 8.11
CA ALA A 9 -10.77 -5.59 6.69
C ALA A 9 -10.74 -4.27 5.93
N VAL A 10 -11.39 -3.21 6.44
CA VAL A 10 -11.35 -1.87 5.84
C VAL A 10 -9.91 -1.35 5.75
N THR A 11 -9.12 -1.55 6.81
CA THR A 11 -7.71 -1.13 6.85
C THR A 11 -6.87 -1.88 5.82
N THR A 12 -7.08 -3.19 5.67
CA THR A 12 -6.42 -3.98 4.62
C THR A 12 -6.76 -3.46 3.23
N PHE A 13 -8.04 -3.18 2.95
CA PHE A 13 -8.47 -2.63 1.67
C PHE A 13 -7.83 -1.26 1.39
N LEU A 14 -7.69 -0.40 2.39
CA LEU A 14 -6.99 0.88 2.25
C LEU A 14 -5.51 0.68 1.89
N GLY A 15 -4.83 -0.27 2.54
CA GLY A 15 -3.45 -0.62 2.20
C GLY A 15 -3.32 -1.13 0.75
N ILE A 16 -4.22 -2.02 0.32
CA ILE A 16 -4.24 -2.54 -1.06
C ILE A 16 -4.53 -1.42 -2.07
N ALA A 17 -5.44 -0.50 -1.78
CA ALA A 17 -5.69 0.66 -2.63
C ALA A 17 -4.44 1.54 -2.77
N GLY A 18 -3.68 1.72 -1.67
CA GLY A 18 -2.38 2.39 -1.68
C GLY A 18 -1.35 1.69 -2.58
N LEU A 19 -1.31 0.35 -2.58
CA LEU A 19 -0.46 -0.42 -3.49
C LEU A 19 -0.88 -0.21 -4.95
N GLY A 20 -2.19 -0.21 -5.24
CA GLY A 20 -2.72 0.09 -6.56
C GLY A 20 -2.30 1.48 -7.06
N TYR A 21 -2.33 2.49 -6.18
CA TYR A 21 -1.81 3.82 -6.47
C TYR A 21 -0.31 3.79 -6.81
N CYS A 22 0.51 3.09 -6.01
CA CYS A 22 1.94 2.98 -6.25
C CYS A 22 2.23 2.32 -7.60
N ILE A 23 1.51 1.26 -7.97
CA ILE A 23 1.68 0.58 -9.26
C ILE A 23 1.35 1.53 -10.41
N ARG A 24 0.22 2.23 -10.34
CA ARG A 24 -0.21 3.19 -11.37
C ARG A 24 0.82 4.31 -11.57
N GLU A 25 1.32 4.88 -10.48
CA GLU A 25 2.29 5.97 -10.54
C GLU A 25 3.67 5.48 -11.02
N ALA A 26 4.10 4.28 -10.58
CA ALA A 26 5.34 3.67 -11.06
C ALA A 26 5.30 3.42 -12.58
N MET A 27 4.17 2.90 -13.10
CA MET A 27 3.98 2.71 -14.53
C MET A 27 4.05 4.04 -15.27
N ARG A 28 3.33 5.06 -14.79
CA ARG A 28 3.36 6.40 -15.37
C ARG A 28 4.76 7.00 -15.43
N ILE A 29 5.55 6.83 -14.35
CA ILE A 29 6.94 7.30 -14.30
C ILE A 29 7.81 6.58 -15.34
N ARG A 30 7.65 5.24 -15.45
CA ARG A 30 8.44 4.42 -16.37
C ARG A 30 8.09 4.66 -17.83
N THR A 31 6.83 4.94 -18.16
CA THR A 31 6.37 5.15 -19.55
C THR A 31 6.35 6.61 -19.98
N GLY A 32 6.54 7.57 -19.07
CA GLY A 32 6.39 9.00 -19.31
C GLY A 32 7.55 9.71 -20.00
N GLY A 33 8.57 8.99 -20.47
CA GLY A 33 9.70 9.58 -21.23
C GLY A 33 10.61 10.51 -20.41
N MET A 34 10.58 10.45 -19.08
CA MET A 34 11.47 11.24 -18.21
C MET A 34 12.93 10.79 -18.37
N SER A 35 13.85 11.68 -18.03
CA SER A 35 15.28 11.34 -18.00
C SER A 35 15.54 10.19 -16.99
N PRO A 36 16.60 9.39 -17.19
CA PRO A 36 16.91 8.27 -16.29
C PRO A 36 17.10 8.70 -14.82
N GLU A 37 17.71 9.86 -14.60
CA GLU A 37 18.00 10.36 -13.26
C GLU A 37 16.73 10.87 -12.54
N GLU A 38 15.85 11.60 -13.23
CA GLU A 38 14.56 12.02 -12.66
C GLU A 38 13.66 10.84 -12.32
N SER A 39 13.64 9.83 -13.19
CA SER A 39 12.86 8.61 -12.99
C SER A 39 13.30 7.86 -11.73
N LYS A 40 14.62 7.72 -11.51
CA LYS A 40 15.17 7.07 -10.31
C LYS A 40 14.77 7.79 -9.03
N VAL A 41 14.86 9.12 -9.02
CA VAL A 41 14.50 9.92 -7.83
C VAL A 41 13.02 9.75 -7.48
N LYS A 42 12.12 9.84 -8.46
CA LYS A 42 10.68 9.67 -8.22
C LYS A 42 10.33 8.25 -7.79
N LEU A 43 10.93 7.23 -8.41
CA LEU A 43 10.71 5.83 -8.03
C LEU A 43 11.21 5.54 -6.60
N ARG A 44 12.34 6.12 -6.16
CA ARG A 44 12.83 5.98 -4.77
C ARG A 44 11.83 6.52 -3.76
N GLY A 45 11.24 7.69 -4.01
CA GLY A 45 10.18 8.23 -3.16
C GLY A 45 8.96 7.30 -3.10
N LEU A 46 8.60 6.69 -4.23
CA LEU A 46 7.47 5.80 -4.33
C LEU A 46 7.66 4.49 -3.54
N VAL A 47 8.91 4.02 -3.35
CA VAL A 47 9.20 2.85 -2.50
C VAL A 47 8.78 3.10 -1.06
N ALA A 48 9.00 4.31 -0.53
CA ALA A 48 8.56 4.65 0.83
C ALA A 48 7.03 4.58 0.95
N VAL A 49 6.31 5.11 -0.05
CA VAL A 49 4.83 5.02 -0.11
C VAL A 49 4.37 3.57 -0.22
N ASN A 50 5.04 2.75 -1.03
CA ASN A 50 4.75 1.34 -1.16
C ASN A 50 4.94 0.59 0.17
N MET A 51 6.03 0.85 0.89
CA MET A 51 6.27 0.25 2.20
C MET A 51 5.22 0.68 3.24
N ALA A 52 4.80 1.93 3.23
CA ALA A 52 3.70 2.40 4.07
C ALA A 52 2.39 1.66 3.74
N ALA A 53 2.06 1.51 2.45
CA ALA A 53 0.87 0.79 2.00
C ALA A 53 0.90 -0.71 2.37
N VAL A 54 2.05 -1.38 2.21
CA VAL A 54 2.26 -2.76 2.68
C VAL A 54 2.06 -2.85 4.20
N GLY A 55 2.64 -1.93 4.96
CA GLY A 55 2.49 -1.89 6.42
C GLY A 55 1.03 -1.74 6.85
N VAL A 56 0.28 -0.83 6.22
CA VAL A 56 -1.16 -0.65 6.48
C VAL A 56 -1.94 -1.92 6.14
N ALA A 57 -1.66 -2.55 5.00
CA ALA A 57 -2.33 -3.79 4.60
C ALA A 57 -2.08 -4.93 5.60
N PHE A 58 -0.83 -5.06 6.05
CA PHE A 58 -0.40 -6.05 7.03
C PHE A 58 -1.03 -5.82 8.41
N LEU A 59 -1.06 -4.57 8.89
CA LEU A 59 -1.72 -4.22 10.15
C LEU A 59 -3.23 -4.47 10.09
N GLY A 60 -3.87 -4.15 8.97
CA GLY A 60 -5.26 -4.52 8.71
C GLY A 60 -5.51 -6.02 8.86
N LEU A 61 -4.65 -6.83 8.23
CA LEU A 61 -4.78 -8.28 8.26
C LEU A 61 -4.52 -8.82 9.67
N ALA A 62 -3.55 -8.27 10.39
CA ALA A 62 -3.27 -8.63 11.78
C ALA A 62 -4.48 -8.34 12.69
N MET A 63 -5.19 -7.22 12.49
CA MET A 63 -6.44 -6.94 13.19
C MET A 63 -7.55 -7.94 12.84
N VAL A 64 -7.69 -8.33 11.57
CA VAL A 64 -8.66 -9.37 11.18
C VAL A 64 -8.37 -10.67 11.91
N VAL A 65 -7.10 -11.13 11.89
CA VAL A 65 -6.68 -12.36 12.57
C VAL A 65 -6.94 -12.26 14.07
N ALA A 66 -6.58 -11.15 14.70
CA ALA A 66 -6.84 -10.90 16.11
C ALA A 66 -8.34 -10.93 16.43
N GLY A 67 -9.20 -10.32 15.59
CA GLY A 67 -10.65 -10.29 15.79
C GLY A 67 -11.36 -11.62 15.54
N VAL A 68 -10.73 -12.55 14.81
CA VAL A 68 -11.19 -13.94 14.68
C VAL A 68 -10.85 -14.75 15.93
N ILE A 69 -9.69 -14.47 16.55
CA ILE A 69 -9.22 -15.16 17.76
C ILE A 69 -9.91 -14.64 19.03
N LEU A 70 -10.10 -13.33 19.13
CA LEU A 70 -10.69 -12.57 20.25
C LEU A 70 -12.01 -12.02 19.79
#